data_AF-A0A2D7GCY4-F1
#
_entry.id   AF-A0A2D7GCY4-F1
#
_cell.length_a   1.000
_cell.length_b   1.000
_cell.length_c   1.000
_cell.angle_alpha   90.00
_cell.angle_beta   90.00
_cell.angle_gamma   90.00
#
_symmetry.space_group_name_H-M   'P 1'
#
loop_
_entity.id
_entity.type
_entity.pdbx_description
1 polymer ?
#
loop_
_entity_poly.entity_id
_entity_poly.type
_entity_poly.pdbx_seq_one_letter_code
_entity_poly.pdbx_strand_id
1 'polypeptide(L)' 'MKNGDIVRFKSYTLRPVNNHDCGIWAWKLGLLVEYKKWEKVASVLCEGEVLRIRAEDVQKSGKKDAKRFKSI' A
#
# COMPACT_ATOMS: atom_id res chain seq x y z
N MET A 1 -2.19 12.20 4.90
CA MET A 1 -2.20 11.72 3.49
C MET A 1 -3.49 12.20 2.86
N LYS A 2 -3.50 12.41 1.54
CA LYS A 2 -4.69 12.82 0.78
C LYS A 2 -5.06 11.73 -0.22
N ASN A 3 -6.34 11.62 -0.58
CA ASN A 3 -6.78 10.70 -1.62
C ASN A 3 -6.02 11.01 -2.92
N GLY A 4 -5.56 9.97 -3.62
CA GLY A 4 -4.70 10.08 -4.78
C GLY A 4 -3.19 10.13 -4.48
N ASP A 5 -2.77 10.18 -3.21
CA ASP A 5 -1.35 10.01 -2.87
C ASP A 5 -0.89 8.58 -3.18
N ILE A 6 0.32 8.44 -3.73
CA ILE A 6 1.01 7.14 -3.76
C ILE A 6 1.48 6.83 -2.33
N VAL A 7 1.14 5.64 -1.86
CA VAL A 7 1.49 5.15 -0.53
C VAL A 7 2.26 3.85 -0.64
N ARG A 8 3.13 3.62 0.33
CA ARG A 8 3.68 2.29 0.58
C ARG A 8 2.95 1.66 1.74
N PHE A 9 2.68 0.36 1.64
CA PHE A 9 1.96 -0.35 2.68
C PHE A 9 2.53 -1.74 2.93
N LYS A 10 2.33 -2.24 4.14
CA LYS A 10 2.51 -3.66 4.48
C LYS A 10 1.14 -4.31 4.55
N SER A 11 1.01 -5.49 3.94
CA SER A 11 -0.21 -6.27 3.99
C SER A 11 0.08 -7.62 4.60
N TYR A 12 -0.53 -7.91 5.74
CA TYR A 12 -0.40 -9.20 6.43
C TYR A 12 -1.32 -10.28 5.86
N THR A 13 -1.76 -10.13 4.62
CA THR A 13 -2.71 -11.06 4.02
C THR A 13 -1.99 -12.40 3.82
N LEU A 14 -2.45 -13.44 4.52
CA LEU A 14 -1.91 -14.81 4.44
C LEU A 14 -2.09 -15.45 3.05
N ARG A 15 -2.91 -14.84 2.19
CA ARG A 15 -3.08 -15.24 0.80
C ARG A 15 -2.34 -14.24 -0.09
N PRO A 16 -1.42 -14.72 -0.95
CA PRO A 16 -0.85 -13.86 -1.97
C PRO A 16 -2.00 -13.32 -2.83
N VAL A 17 -2.07 -12.00 -2.97
CA VAL A 17 -3.11 -11.35 -3.76
C VAL A 17 -2.92 -11.71 -5.25
N ASN A 18 -1.68 -12.01 -5.67
CA ASN A 18 -1.31 -12.52 -7.00
C ASN A 18 -0.01 -13.37 -6.94
N ASN A 19 0.32 -14.11 -8.01
CA ASN A 19 1.60 -14.86 -8.13
C ASN A 19 2.86 -13.98 -8.08
N HIS A 20 2.72 -12.65 -8.19
CA HIS A 20 3.79 -11.66 -8.08
C HIS A 20 3.88 -11.00 -6.68
N ASP A 21 3.08 -11.48 -5.73
CA ASP A 21 3.04 -10.94 -4.39
C ASP A 21 4.40 -11.14 -3.70
N CYS A 22 5.08 -10.04 -3.38
CA CYS A 22 6.46 -10.03 -2.87
C CYS A 22 6.59 -10.56 -1.41
N GLY A 23 5.58 -11.25 -0.91
CA GLY A 23 5.51 -11.86 0.41
C GLY A 23 4.76 -11.01 1.44
N ILE A 24 4.29 -11.68 2.50
CA ILE A 24 3.43 -11.20 3.60
C ILE A 24 4.03 -9.99 4.38
N TRP A 25 5.29 -9.63 4.11
CA TRP A 25 6.04 -8.61 4.87
C TRP A 25 6.74 -7.57 3.99
N ALA A 26 6.61 -7.67 2.67
CA ALA A 26 7.20 -6.69 1.76
C ALA A 26 6.40 -5.39 1.73
N TRP A 27 7.13 -4.28 1.62
CA TRP A 27 6.50 -2.99 1.33
C TRP A 27 6.05 -2.99 -0.13
N LYS A 28 4.75 -2.83 -0.34
CA LYS A 28 4.14 -2.64 -1.67
C LYS A 28 3.82 -1.18 -1.90
N LEU A 29 3.68 -0.79 -3.16
CA LEU A 29 3.12 0.51 -3.53
C LEU A 29 1.66 0.37 -3.93
N GLY A 30 0.88 1.38 -3.61
CA GLY A 30 -0.49 1.49 -4.08
C GLY A 30 -0.97 2.93 -4.07
N LEU A 31 -2.15 3.15 -4.62
CA LEU A 31 -2.81 4.44 -4.64
C LEU A 31 -3.75 4.54 -3.43
N LEU A 32 -3.61 5.58 -2.63
CA LEU A 32 -4.53 5.83 -1.52
C LEU A 32 -5.89 6.28 -2.06
N VAL A 33 -6.89 5.42 -1.96
CA VAL A 33 -8.27 5.72 -2.37
C VAL A 33 -8.97 6.52 -1.27
N GLU A 34 -8.83 6.10 -0.02
CA GLU A 34 -9.49 6.73 1.12
C GLU A 34 -8.67 6.56 2.40
N TYR A 35 -8.68 7.58 3.26
CA TYR A 35 -8.06 7.52 4.58
C TYR A 35 -9.06 7.93 5.68
N LYS A 36 -9.50 6.96 6.47
CA LYS A 36 -10.43 7.17 7.58
C LYS A 36 -9.66 7.31 8.89
N LYS A 37 -9.35 8.56 9.26
CA LYS A 37 -8.47 8.89 10.38
C LYS A 37 -8.94 8.32 11.73
N TRP A 38 -10.23 8.41 12.02
CA TRP A 38 -10.80 7.97 13.30
C TRP A 38 -10.85 6.45 13.43
N GLU A 39 -11.14 5.75 12.34
CA GLU A 39 -11.13 4.28 12.28
C GLU A 39 -9.71 3.70 12.21
N LYS A 40 -8.70 4.54 11.94
CA LYS A 40 -7.31 4.14 11.66
C LYS A 40 -7.22 3.10 10.53
N VAL A 41 -7.97 3.35 9.46
CA VAL A 41 -8.02 2.49 8.26
C VAL A 41 -7.72 3.30 7.00
N ALA A 42 -6.98 2.70 6.09
CA ALA A 42 -6.74 3.20 4.74
C ALA A 42 -7.23 2.18 3.70
N SER A 43 -7.88 2.67 2.64
CA SER A 43 -8.24 1.89 1.46
C SER A 43 -7.21 2.18 0.37
N VAL A 44 -6.50 1.16 -0.08
CA VAL A 44 -5.38 1.28 -1.03
C VAL A 44 -5.67 0.44 -2.28
N LEU A 45 -5.67 1.07 -3.45
CA LEU A 45 -5.75 0.39 -4.73
C LEU A 45 -4.36 -0.15 -5.11
N CYS A 46 -4.24 -1.46 -5.24
CA CYS A 46 -3.02 -2.15 -5.62
C CYS A 46 -3.39 -3.26 -6.61
N GLU A 47 -2.72 -3.30 -7.78
CA GLU A 47 -2.91 -4.35 -8.79
C GLU A 47 -4.38 -4.58 -9.22
N GLY A 48 -5.21 -3.53 -9.21
CA GLY A 48 -6.62 -3.61 -9.59
C GLY A 48 -7.58 -3.96 -8.45
N GLU A 49 -7.07 -4.26 -7.25
CA GLU A 49 -7.88 -4.55 -6.07
C GLU A 49 -7.78 -3.46 -5.00
N VAL A 50 -8.90 -3.18 -4.31
CA VAL A 50 -8.92 -2.25 -3.18
C VAL A 50 -8.71 -3.01 -1.88
N LEU A 51 -7.54 -2.83 -1.29
CA LEU A 51 -7.15 -3.46 -0.04
C LEU A 51 -7.46 -2.53 1.14
N ARG A 52 -8.05 -3.09 2.19
CA ARG A 52 -8.29 -2.40 3.47
C ARG A 52 -7.12 -2.67 4.42
N ILE A 53 -6.30 -1.65 4.66
CA ILE A 53 -5.07 -1.76 5.45
C ILE A 53 -5.19 -0.87 6.69
N ARG A 54 -4.54 -1.27 7.79
CA ARG A 54 -4.44 -0.41 8.98
C ARG A 54 -3.60 0.82 8.67
N ALA A 55 -4.02 1.97 9.18
CA ALA A 55 -3.33 3.24 8.94
C ALA A 55 -1.86 3.24 9.40
N GLU A 56 -1.51 2.46 10.44
CA GLU A 56 -0.15 2.32 10.95
C GLU A 56 0.81 1.64 9.97
N ASP A 57 0.28 0.77 9.12
CA ASP A 57 1.03 0.04 8.10
C ASP A 57 1.08 0.79 6.77
N VAL A 58 0.48 1.98 6.67
CA VAL A 58 0.45 2.80 5.46
C VAL A 58 1.26 4.07 5.66
N GLN A 59 2.22 4.28 4.78
CA GLN A 59 3.09 5.46 4.80
C GLN A 59 3.06 6.16 3.46
N LYS A 60 3.09 7.49 3.48
CA LYS A 60 3.20 8.28 2.25
C LYS A 60 4.49 7.92 1.52
N SER A 61 4.39 7.52 0.26
CA SER A 61 5.57 7.27 -0.57
C SER A 61 6.19 8.61 -0.98
N GLY A 62 7.52 8.67 -0.99
CA GLY A 62 8.27 9.87 -1.35
C GLY A 62 9.27 9.64 -2.48
N LYS A 63 9.98 10.70 -2.90
CA LYS A 63 11.01 10.65 -3.96
C LYS A 63 12.11 9.61 -3.73
N LYS A 64 12.35 9.19 -2.48
CA LYS A 64 13.32 8.15 -2.12
C LYS A 64 12.85 6.75 -2.51
N ASP A 65 11.54 6.50 -2.54
CA ASP A 65 10.97 5.20 -2.91
C ASP A 65 10.95 5.01 -4.43
N ALA A 66 10.87 6.09 -5.22
CA ALA A 66 10.89 6.03 -6.69
C ALA A 66 12.14 5.32 -7.27
N LYS A 67 13.27 5.32 -6.56
CA LYS A 67 14.48 4.57 -6.95
C LYS A 67 14.38 3.07 -6.62
N ARG A 68 13.63 2.70 -5.58
CA ARG A 68 13.53 1.32 -5.08
C ARG A 68 12.61 0.46 -5.95
N PHE A 69 11.61 1.06 -6.60
CA PHE A 69 10.65 0.36 -7.46
C PHE A 69 10.92 0.53 -8.97
N LYS A 70 12.02 1.22 -9.35
CA LYS A 70 12.47 1.36 -10.75
C LYS A 70 13.37 0.23 -11.25
N SER A 71 13.67 -0.76 -10.41
CA SER A 71 14.62 -1.84 -10.72
C SER A 71 13.91 -3.15 -11.10
N ILE A 72 12.71 -3.06 -11.69
CA ILE A 72 11.98 -4.19 -12.28
C ILE A 72 12.01 -4.00 -13.79
#